data_AF-A0A7S4AM84-F1
#
_entry.id   AF-A0A7S4AM84-F1
#
_cell.length_a   1.000
_cell.length_b   1.000
_cell.length_c   1.000
_cell.angle_alpha   90.00
_cell.angle_beta   90.00
_cell.angle_gamma   90.00
#
_symmetry.space_group_name_H-M   'P 1'
#
loop_
_entity.id
_entity.type
_entity.pdbx_description
1 polymer ?
#
loop_
_entity_poly.entity_id
_entity_poly.type
_entity_poly.pdbx_seq_one_letter_code
_entity_poly.pdbx_strand_id
1 'polypeptide(L)'
;MDRQAQQEEATQNLANIINQMRNREQGTAPSRERNNRERTNPEHRPSRESIDLSVSRAAATGGIPGYFGERALLQQEQDLKNVFKSLGINSASADELFRNQISSISKLIRMKEKELDGLTTSINKKKSPLCPDPGHVFITTQFRQGLDVFIEWVRYHGLIGDDASASAYLRDHFAQEKTLARLEELELSKEADKGSDLDLPLGLTSMKQFIPWEERVKSYFRGIIGCAQTSLLYVLRDPKLAAVTDRERNGTVGDRPQDMYKSWLEYGIRCTVLEGAHYRIDNARVWRILSLWVASGPGKTYMVSRTHDARTNFFNMTRIAYESSNKYQVVENKYAWMQSTTYKGDDKFYSFEKHVKAWFDTEQILCQYDAYPERFVTMFLNSITDPCLNN
;
A
#
# COMPACT_ATOMS: atom_id res chain seq x y z
N MET A 1 21.69 47.86 -4.63
CA MET A 1 20.70 48.19 -5.67
C MET A 1 20.24 46.95 -6.43
N ASP A 2 21.10 45.95 -6.70
CA ASP A 2 20.68 44.74 -7.45
C ASP A 2 19.62 43.83 -6.81
N ARG A 3 19.57 43.72 -5.47
CA ARG A 3 18.61 42.80 -4.83
C ARG A 3 17.16 43.26 -4.93
N GLN A 4 16.91 44.57 -4.98
CA GLN A 4 15.55 45.11 -5.14
C GLN A 4 15.04 44.89 -6.56
N ALA A 5 15.89 45.10 -7.57
CA ALA A 5 15.56 44.83 -8.96
C ALA A 5 15.25 43.35 -9.21
N GLN A 6 16.04 42.44 -8.63
CA GLN A 6 15.78 40.99 -8.73
C GLN A 6 14.47 40.58 -8.04
N GLN A 7 14.11 41.24 -6.93
CA GLN A 7 12.87 40.95 -6.23
C GLN A 7 11.66 41.49 -6.99
N GLU A 8 11.75 42.65 -7.61
CA GLU A 8 10.70 43.18 -8.50
C GLU A 8 10.51 42.32 -9.74
N GLU A 9 11.60 41.86 -10.37
CA GLU A 9 11.53 40.97 -11.53
C GLU A 9 10.90 39.60 -11.17
N ALA A 10 11.26 39.03 -10.02
CA ALA A 10 10.65 37.80 -9.53
C ALA A 10 9.16 37.97 -9.26
N THR A 11 8.75 39.12 -8.71
CA THR A 11 7.34 39.42 -8.40
C THR A 11 6.53 39.63 -9.68
N GLN A 12 7.12 40.30 -10.68
CA GLN A 12 6.50 40.51 -11.99
C GLN A 12 6.33 39.18 -12.76
N ASN A 13 7.33 38.30 -12.70
CA ASN A 13 7.24 36.97 -13.29
C ASN A 13 6.17 36.11 -12.63
N LEU A 14 6.03 36.18 -11.31
CA LEU A 14 4.96 35.48 -10.58
C LEU A 14 3.57 36.02 -10.94
N ALA A 15 3.41 37.33 -11.08
CA ALA A 15 2.17 37.96 -11.52
C ALA A 15 1.78 37.54 -12.95
N ASN A 16 2.76 37.44 -13.85
CA ASN A 16 2.54 36.96 -15.22
C ASN A 16 2.12 35.49 -15.25
N ILE A 17 2.74 34.63 -14.43
CA ILE A 17 2.38 33.22 -14.31
C ILE A 17 0.95 33.06 -13.75
N ILE A 18 0.58 33.84 -12.73
CA ILE A 18 -0.78 33.83 -12.16
C ILE A 18 -1.80 34.29 -13.21
N ASN A 19 -1.51 35.33 -13.98
CA ASN A 19 -2.40 35.78 -15.06
C ASN A 19 -2.51 34.75 -16.20
N GLN A 20 -1.43 34.05 -16.55
CA GLN A 20 -1.47 32.95 -17.52
C GLN A 20 -2.30 31.77 -17.01
N MET A 21 -2.22 31.44 -15.71
CA MET A 21 -3.06 30.40 -15.09
C MET A 21 -4.53 30.82 -15.08
N ARG A 22 -4.83 32.08 -14.75
CA ARG A 22 -6.19 32.64 -14.76
C ARG A 22 -6.79 32.66 -16.17
N ASN A 23 -5.99 32.98 -17.19
CA ASN A 23 -6.40 32.93 -18.58
C ASN A 23 -6.56 31.50 -19.12
N ARG A 24 -5.83 30.50 -18.57
CA ARG A 24 -6.06 29.07 -18.85
C ARG A 24 -7.34 28.54 -18.20
N GLU A 25 -7.74 29.08 -17.05
CA GLU A 25 -9.02 28.76 -16.42
C GLU A 25 -10.21 29.48 -17.09
N GLN A 26 -9.99 30.67 -17.67
CA GLN A 26 -11.00 31.45 -18.39
C GLN A 26 -11.07 31.15 -19.90
N GLY A 27 -10.08 30.44 -20.46
CA GLY A 27 -10.09 29.89 -21.81
C GLY A 27 -11.04 28.71 -21.93
N THR A 28 -12.35 29.00 -22.00
CA THR A 28 -13.43 28.14 -22.49
C THR A 28 -13.26 26.64 -22.21
N ALA A 29 -13.39 26.26 -20.94
CA ALA A 29 -14.12 25.03 -20.67
C ALA A 29 -15.55 25.23 -21.23
N PRO A 30 -16.03 24.41 -22.18
CA PRO A 30 -17.41 24.53 -22.63
C PRO A 30 -18.30 24.34 -21.40
N SER A 31 -19.10 25.36 -21.07
CA SER A 31 -19.98 25.39 -19.92
C SER A 31 -20.71 24.05 -19.78
N ARG A 32 -20.46 23.35 -18.67
CA ARG A 32 -21.16 22.12 -18.26
C ARG A 32 -22.69 22.27 -18.33
N GLU A 33 -23.20 23.48 -18.19
CA GLU A 33 -24.63 23.79 -18.26
C GLU A 33 -25.19 23.98 -19.68
N ARG A 34 -24.38 24.38 -20.68
CA ARG A 34 -24.82 24.42 -22.09
C ARG A 34 -24.83 23.03 -22.71
N ASN A 35 -23.78 22.24 -22.47
CA ASN A 35 -23.69 20.87 -23.00
C ASN A 35 -24.75 19.91 -22.43
N ASN A 36 -25.27 20.14 -21.23
CA ASN A 36 -26.35 19.31 -20.69
C ASN A 36 -27.75 19.76 -21.14
N ARG A 37 -27.96 21.03 -21.51
CA ARG A 37 -29.23 21.53 -22.06
C ARG A 37 -29.41 21.21 -23.55
N GLU A 38 -28.33 21.13 -24.32
CA GLU A 38 -28.39 20.74 -25.75
C GLU A 38 -28.56 19.22 -25.95
N ARG A 39 -28.17 18.40 -24.98
CA ARG A 39 -28.31 16.92 -25.06
C ARG A 39 -29.74 16.40 -24.92
N THR A 40 -30.70 17.25 -24.57
CA THR A 40 -32.11 16.87 -24.42
C THR A 40 -33.03 17.46 -25.48
N ASN A 41 -32.50 18.21 -26.46
CA ASN A 41 -33.32 18.69 -27.57
C ASN A 41 -33.26 17.68 -28.75
N PRO A 42 -34.33 16.93 -29.05
CA PRO A 42 -34.34 15.92 -30.11
C PRO A 42 -34.10 16.48 -31.53
N GLU A 43 -34.10 17.80 -31.70
CA GLU A 43 -33.99 18.51 -32.98
C GLU A 43 -32.55 18.78 -33.48
N HIS A 44 -31.50 18.40 -32.75
CA HIS A 44 -30.10 18.58 -33.18
C HIS A 44 -29.31 17.27 -33.14
N ARG A 45 -29.81 16.23 -33.80
CA ARG A 45 -28.94 15.12 -34.18
C ARG A 45 -28.05 15.56 -35.35
N PRO A 46 -26.73 15.34 -35.30
CA PRO A 46 -25.88 15.61 -36.44
C PRO A 46 -26.41 14.84 -37.65
N SER A 47 -26.40 15.50 -38.81
CA SER A 47 -26.80 14.87 -40.06
C SER A 47 -25.92 13.64 -40.33
N ARG A 48 -26.44 12.68 -41.10
CA ARG A 48 -25.67 11.52 -41.53
C ARG A 48 -24.37 11.93 -42.23
N GLU A 49 -24.44 12.97 -43.07
CA GLU A 49 -23.28 13.59 -43.71
C GLU A 49 -22.23 14.08 -42.70
N SER A 50 -22.64 14.70 -41.60
CA SER A 50 -21.71 15.14 -40.54
C SER A 50 -21.03 13.97 -39.83
N ILE A 51 -21.73 12.85 -39.65
CA ILE A 51 -21.16 11.64 -39.05
C ILE A 51 -20.16 11.02 -40.03
N ASP A 52 -20.55 10.86 -41.29
CA ASP A 52 -19.70 10.30 -42.34
C ASP A 52 -18.41 11.13 -42.53
N LEU A 53 -18.51 12.46 -42.51
CA LEU A 53 -17.35 13.36 -42.53
C LEU A 53 -16.43 13.16 -41.31
N SER A 54 -17.00 13.01 -40.11
CA SER A 54 -16.23 12.73 -38.89
C SER A 54 -15.51 11.37 -38.98
N VAL A 55 -16.19 10.36 -39.52
CA VAL A 55 -15.63 9.03 -39.77
C VAL A 55 -14.48 9.09 -40.77
N SER A 56 -14.65 9.81 -41.88
CA SER A 56 -13.60 9.97 -42.89
C SER A 56 -12.37 10.68 -42.32
N ARG A 57 -12.55 11.74 -41.54
CA ARG A 57 -11.43 12.46 -40.89
C ARG A 57 -10.70 11.56 -39.89
N ALA A 58 -11.44 10.85 -39.04
CA ALA A 58 -10.86 9.91 -38.08
C ALA A 58 -10.12 8.75 -38.77
N ALA A 59 -10.65 8.23 -39.87
CA ALA A 59 -9.99 7.17 -40.64
C ALA A 59 -8.67 7.62 -41.25
N ALA A 60 -8.59 8.87 -41.72
CA ALA A 60 -7.37 9.45 -42.29
C ALA A 60 -6.24 9.63 -41.28
N THR A 61 -6.58 9.84 -40.01
CA THR A 61 -5.63 10.11 -38.92
C THR A 61 -5.39 8.92 -37.99
N GLY A 62 -6.17 7.85 -38.11
CA GLY A 62 -6.21 6.76 -37.11
C GLY A 62 -6.85 7.20 -35.77
N GLY A 63 -7.70 8.22 -35.79
CA GLY A 63 -8.42 8.74 -34.64
C GLY A 63 -9.75 8.06 -34.35
N ILE A 64 -10.51 8.61 -33.41
CA ILE A 64 -11.87 8.18 -33.08
C ILE A 64 -12.87 9.29 -33.48
N PRO A 65 -13.93 8.99 -34.24
CA PRO A 65 -14.97 9.96 -34.60
C PRO A 65 -15.56 10.62 -33.34
N GLY A 66 -15.58 11.95 -33.29
CA GLY A 66 -16.10 12.71 -32.14
C GLY A 66 -15.21 12.73 -30.89
N TYR A 67 -13.95 12.31 -30.98
CA TYR A 67 -12.98 12.36 -29.88
C TYR A 67 -11.82 13.29 -30.21
N PHE A 68 -11.59 14.33 -29.40
CA PHE A 68 -10.47 15.29 -29.51
C PHE A 68 -10.12 15.73 -30.95
N GLY A 69 -11.10 16.23 -31.69
CA GLY A 69 -10.88 16.68 -33.07
C GLY A 69 -10.41 15.57 -34.01
N GLU A 70 -10.74 14.31 -33.69
CA GLU A 70 -10.42 13.12 -34.47
C GLU A 70 -8.91 12.91 -34.69
N ARG A 71 -8.07 13.44 -33.79
CA ARG A 71 -6.62 13.20 -33.87
C ARG A 71 -6.29 11.71 -33.68
N ALA A 72 -5.11 11.32 -34.17
CA ALA A 72 -4.51 10.04 -33.84
C ALA A 72 -4.45 9.85 -32.31
N LEU A 73 -4.75 8.63 -31.84
CA LEU A 73 -4.59 8.28 -30.43
C LEU A 73 -3.12 8.29 -30.04
N LEU A 74 -2.80 8.86 -28.88
CA LEU A 74 -1.49 8.75 -28.25
C LEU A 74 -1.23 7.29 -27.86
N GLN A 75 0.03 6.88 -27.71
CA GLN A 75 0.36 5.49 -27.36
C GLN A 75 -0.36 5.01 -26.09
N GLN A 76 -0.40 5.84 -25.04
CA GLN A 76 -1.10 5.52 -23.79
C GLN A 76 -2.62 5.34 -23.97
N GLU A 77 -3.22 6.08 -24.90
CA GLU A 77 -4.64 5.95 -25.25
C GLU A 77 -4.89 4.68 -26.04
N GLN A 78 -3.99 4.33 -26.97
CA GLN A 78 -4.05 3.06 -27.71
C GLN A 78 -3.95 1.86 -26.77
N ASP A 79 -3.00 1.90 -25.84
CA ASP A 79 -2.82 0.84 -24.85
C ASP A 79 -4.03 0.72 -23.93
N LEU A 80 -4.60 1.83 -23.46
CA LEU A 80 -5.83 1.81 -22.66
C LEU A 80 -7.03 1.26 -23.47
N LYS A 81 -7.17 1.64 -24.74
CA LYS A 81 -8.19 1.08 -25.63
C LYS A 81 -8.00 -0.43 -25.81
N ASN A 82 -6.76 -0.91 -25.90
CA ASN A 82 -6.45 -2.33 -25.99
C ASN A 82 -6.78 -3.08 -24.68
N VAL A 83 -6.54 -2.47 -23.52
CA VAL A 83 -7.02 -3.01 -22.23
C VAL A 83 -8.54 -3.15 -22.26
N PHE A 84 -9.29 -2.12 -22.68
CA PHE A 84 -10.74 -2.25 -22.73
C PHE A 84 -11.19 -3.41 -23.62
N LYS A 85 -10.54 -3.59 -24.77
CA LYS A 85 -10.83 -4.73 -25.66
C LYS A 85 -10.48 -6.07 -25.03
N SER A 86 -9.36 -6.19 -24.32
CA SER A 86 -8.97 -7.43 -23.63
C SER A 86 -9.93 -7.78 -22.49
N LEU A 87 -10.61 -6.79 -21.92
CA LEU A 87 -11.69 -6.97 -20.93
C LEU A 87 -13.05 -7.38 -21.55
N GLY A 88 -13.09 -7.65 -22.87
CA GLY A 88 -14.22 -8.32 -23.51
C GLY A 88 -15.22 -7.42 -24.24
N ILE A 89 -14.89 -6.14 -24.49
CA ILE A 89 -15.72 -5.28 -25.35
C ILE A 89 -15.12 -5.09 -26.75
N ASN A 90 -15.98 -4.85 -27.73
CA ASN A 90 -15.55 -4.59 -29.11
C ASN A 90 -14.99 -3.17 -29.29
N SER A 91 -14.42 -2.89 -30.46
CA SER A 91 -13.82 -1.58 -30.76
C SER A 91 -14.84 -0.44 -30.69
N ALA A 92 -16.08 -0.64 -31.15
CA ALA A 92 -17.11 0.40 -31.15
C ALA A 92 -17.47 0.83 -29.71
N SER A 93 -17.56 -0.13 -28.80
CA SER A 93 -17.82 0.11 -27.39
C SER A 93 -16.64 0.76 -26.69
N ALA A 94 -15.41 0.35 -27.02
CA ALA A 94 -14.20 0.99 -26.51
C ALA A 94 -14.12 2.45 -26.99
N ASP A 95 -14.41 2.73 -28.27
CA ASP A 95 -14.45 4.09 -28.81
C ASP A 95 -15.49 4.97 -28.11
N GLU A 96 -16.61 4.37 -27.71
CA GLU A 96 -17.65 5.07 -26.97
C GLU A 96 -17.19 5.51 -25.57
N LEU A 97 -16.34 4.73 -24.90
CA LEU A 97 -15.69 5.16 -23.65
C LEU A 97 -14.84 6.42 -23.87
N PHE A 98 -14.09 6.48 -24.97
CA PHE A 98 -13.29 7.65 -25.34
C PHE A 98 -14.17 8.87 -25.65
N ARG A 99 -15.27 8.71 -26.39
CA ARG A 99 -16.26 9.81 -26.62
C ARG A 99 -16.86 10.33 -25.31
N ASN A 100 -17.01 9.46 -24.31
CA ASN A 100 -17.39 9.83 -22.93
C ASN A 100 -16.21 10.32 -22.08
N GLN A 101 -15.10 10.66 -22.72
CA GLN A 101 -13.89 11.25 -22.14
C GLN A 101 -13.15 10.29 -21.19
N ILE A 102 -13.36 8.98 -21.29
CA ILE A 102 -12.64 7.96 -20.50
C ILE A 102 -11.39 7.55 -21.26
N SER A 103 -10.41 8.44 -21.29
CA SER A 103 -9.21 8.30 -22.13
C SER A 103 -7.90 8.21 -21.35
N SER A 104 -7.94 8.20 -20.01
CA SER A 104 -6.75 8.06 -19.19
C SER A 104 -7.00 7.23 -17.93
N ILE A 105 -5.96 6.51 -17.52
CA ILE A 105 -5.94 5.74 -16.26
C ILE A 105 -6.19 6.67 -15.06
N SER A 106 -5.58 7.84 -15.06
CA SER A 106 -5.77 8.85 -14.01
C SER A 106 -7.22 9.27 -13.81
N LYS A 107 -8.02 9.26 -14.90
CA LYS A 107 -9.45 9.53 -14.79
C LYS A 107 -10.19 8.34 -14.20
N LEU A 108 -9.91 7.12 -14.68
CA LEU A 108 -10.52 5.89 -14.19
C LEU A 108 -10.34 5.71 -12.68
N ILE A 109 -9.11 5.87 -12.16
CA ILE A 109 -8.83 5.65 -10.74
C ILE A 109 -9.55 6.64 -9.81
N ARG A 110 -9.93 7.82 -10.32
CA ARG A 110 -10.65 8.87 -9.59
C ARG A 110 -12.16 8.69 -9.62
N MET A 111 -12.67 7.85 -10.52
CA MET A 111 -14.11 7.59 -10.60
C MET A 111 -14.57 6.79 -9.39
N LYS A 112 -15.71 7.19 -8.85
CA LYS A 112 -16.41 6.42 -7.81
C LYS A 112 -17.18 5.28 -8.47
N GLU A 113 -17.44 4.22 -7.70
CA GLU A 113 -18.22 3.06 -8.14
C GLU A 113 -19.56 3.46 -8.81
N LYS A 114 -20.33 4.34 -8.15
CA LYS A 114 -21.59 4.89 -8.70
C LYS A 114 -21.42 5.62 -10.03
N GLU A 115 -20.27 6.24 -10.27
CA GLU A 115 -19.99 6.93 -11.54
C GLU A 115 -19.65 5.94 -12.65
N LEU A 116 -18.97 4.84 -12.33
CA LEU A 116 -18.69 3.74 -13.26
C LEU A 116 -19.98 2.98 -13.65
N ASP A 117 -20.88 2.77 -12.69
CA ASP A 117 -22.19 2.15 -12.96
C ASP A 117 -23.08 3.07 -13.81
N GLY A 118 -23.07 4.36 -13.48
CA GLY A 118 -23.74 5.40 -14.26
C GLY A 118 -23.19 5.49 -15.69
N LEU A 119 -21.87 5.39 -15.86
CA LEU A 119 -21.21 5.38 -17.16
C LEU A 119 -21.66 4.18 -18.00
N THR A 120 -21.62 2.97 -17.43
CA THR A 120 -22.04 1.73 -18.12
C THR A 120 -23.49 1.82 -18.58
N THR A 121 -24.37 2.29 -17.70
CA THR A 121 -25.80 2.50 -18.01
C THR A 121 -25.98 3.58 -19.08
N SER A 122 -25.22 4.68 -18.99
CA SER A 122 -25.29 5.78 -19.95
C SER A 122 -24.83 5.35 -21.33
N ILE A 123 -23.73 4.60 -21.45
CA ILE A 123 -23.22 4.13 -22.74
C ILE A 123 -24.22 3.19 -23.42
N ASN A 124 -24.82 2.28 -22.65
CA ASN A 124 -25.80 1.33 -23.20
C ASN A 124 -27.09 2.03 -23.66
N LYS A 125 -27.54 3.09 -22.98
CA LYS A 125 -28.80 3.79 -23.26
C LYS A 125 -28.67 5.03 -24.15
N LYS A 126 -27.57 5.77 -24.04
CA LYS A 126 -27.36 7.11 -24.61
C LYS A 126 -26.01 7.17 -25.33
N LYS A 127 -25.95 6.47 -26.45
CA LYS A 127 -24.79 6.40 -27.35
C LYS A 127 -24.54 7.78 -27.97
N SER A 128 -23.28 8.11 -28.18
CA SER A 128 -22.88 9.38 -28.79
C SER A 128 -23.56 9.55 -30.15
N PRO A 129 -24.07 10.76 -30.47
CA PRO A 129 -24.60 11.07 -31.80
C PRO A 129 -23.55 10.92 -32.91
N LEU A 130 -22.26 10.96 -32.56
CA LEU A 130 -21.13 10.77 -33.47
C LEU A 130 -20.62 9.32 -33.50
N CYS A 131 -21.35 8.38 -32.88
CA CYS A 131 -21.03 6.97 -33.00
C CYS A 131 -21.48 6.45 -34.38
N PRO A 132 -20.55 5.95 -35.22
CA PRO A 132 -20.89 5.49 -36.56
C PRO A 132 -21.73 4.22 -36.54
N ASP A 133 -21.57 3.41 -35.50
CA ASP A 133 -22.26 2.14 -35.37
C ASP A 133 -22.87 1.96 -33.96
N PRO A 134 -23.99 2.66 -33.68
CA PRO A 134 -24.64 2.57 -32.38
C PRO A 134 -25.18 1.17 -32.09
N GLY A 135 -25.47 0.35 -33.12
CA GLY A 135 -26.00 -1.01 -32.94
C GLY A 135 -25.02 -1.94 -32.23
N HIS A 136 -23.72 -1.73 -32.44
CA HIS A 136 -22.66 -2.58 -31.90
C HIS A 136 -22.05 -2.05 -30.59
N VAL A 137 -22.55 -0.94 -30.06
CA VAL A 137 -22.13 -0.43 -28.74
C VAL A 137 -22.91 -1.14 -27.64
N PHE A 138 -22.18 -1.96 -26.87
CA PHE A 138 -22.71 -2.65 -25.70
C PHE A 138 -21.60 -2.92 -24.67
N ILE A 139 -21.83 -2.48 -23.44
CA ILE A 139 -20.97 -2.76 -22.29
C ILE A 139 -21.63 -3.85 -21.45
N THR A 140 -20.91 -4.97 -21.29
CA THR A 140 -21.35 -6.14 -20.53
C THR A 140 -21.03 -6.01 -19.05
N THR A 141 -21.70 -6.80 -18.21
CA THR A 141 -21.35 -6.94 -16.79
C THR A 141 -19.93 -7.48 -16.61
N GLN A 142 -19.49 -8.40 -17.49
CA GLN A 142 -18.14 -8.96 -17.45
C GLN A 142 -17.07 -7.88 -17.66
N PHE A 143 -17.30 -6.95 -18.60
CA PHE A 143 -16.40 -5.81 -18.77
C PHE A 143 -16.35 -4.93 -17.52
N ARG A 144 -17.50 -4.66 -16.89
CA ARG A 144 -17.55 -3.86 -15.66
C ARG A 144 -16.69 -4.47 -14.56
N GLN A 145 -16.83 -5.79 -14.33
CA GLN A 145 -16.03 -6.53 -13.37
C GLN A 145 -14.54 -6.52 -13.73
N GLY A 146 -14.20 -6.77 -15.00
CA GLY A 146 -12.83 -6.69 -15.47
C GLY A 146 -12.20 -5.29 -15.32
N LEU A 147 -12.99 -4.24 -15.52
CA LEU A 147 -12.57 -2.86 -15.33
C LEU A 147 -12.30 -2.54 -13.86
N ASP A 148 -13.12 -3.05 -12.93
CA ASP A 148 -12.85 -2.92 -11.49
C ASP A 148 -11.53 -3.59 -11.11
N VAL A 149 -11.28 -4.81 -11.60
CA VAL A 149 -10.02 -5.52 -11.38
C VAL A 149 -8.83 -4.73 -11.95
N PHE A 150 -8.96 -4.20 -13.17
CA PHE A 150 -7.91 -3.35 -13.76
C PHE A 150 -7.63 -2.10 -12.92
N ILE A 151 -8.68 -1.42 -12.41
CA ILE A 151 -8.51 -0.24 -11.54
C ILE A 151 -7.79 -0.61 -10.24
N GLU A 152 -8.15 -1.73 -9.63
CA GLU A 152 -7.47 -2.23 -8.43
C GLU A 152 -6.01 -2.63 -8.69
N TRP A 153 -5.73 -3.24 -9.86
CA TRP A 153 -4.36 -3.53 -10.30
C TRP A 153 -3.54 -2.24 -10.41
N VAL A 154 -4.04 -1.22 -11.12
CA VAL A 154 -3.34 0.08 -11.26
C VAL A 154 -3.07 0.71 -9.90
N ARG A 155 -4.07 0.73 -9.00
CA ARG A 155 -3.93 1.30 -7.66
C ARG A 155 -2.83 0.58 -6.88
N TYR A 156 -2.83 -0.75 -6.93
CA TYR A 156 -1.86 -1.56 -6.23
C TYR A 156 -0.43 -1.39 -6.76
N HIS A 157 -0.25 -1.44 -8.09
CA HIS A 157 1.07 -1.21 -8.72
C HIS A 157 1.60 0.19 -8.38
N GLY A 158 0.73 1.20 -8.35
CA GLY A 158 1.09 2.54 -7.87
C GLY A 158 1.55 2.57 -6.40
N LEU A 159 0.93 1.78 -5.52
CA LEU A 159 1.29 1.69 -4.09
C LEU A 159 2.62 0.99 -3.84
N ILE A 160 2.98 0.01 -4.66
CA ILE A 160 4.30 -0.63 -4.59
C ILE A 160 5.35 0.14 -5.40
N GLY A 161 4.96 1.13 -6.19
CA GLY A 161 5.85 1.98 -6.99
C GLY A 161 6.32 1.31 -8.29
N ASP A 162 5.52 0.38 -8.81
CA ASP A 162 5.75 -0.33 -10.06
C ASP A 162 5.05 0.37 -11.24
N ASP A 163 5.33 -0.06 -12.48
CA ASP A 163 4.72 0.50 -13.69
C ASP A 163 3.21 0.21 -13.74
N ALA A 164 2.40 1.19 -13.33
CA ALA A 164 0.93 1.12 -13.32
C ALA A 164 0.29 1.55 -14.67
N SER A 165 1.02 1.41 -15.79
CA SER A 165 0.53 1.75 -17.14
C SER A 165 -0.36 0.66 -17.75
N ALA A 166 -1.18 1.06 -18.73
CA ALA A 166 -1.99 0.10 -19.51
C ALA A 166 -1.09 -0.87 -20.29
N SER A 167 0.06 -0.40 -20.77
CA SER A 167 1.05 -1.23 -21.46
C SER A 167 1.62 -2.30 -20.53
N ALA A 168 1.91 -1.98 -19.28
CA ALA A 168 2.35 -2.96 -18.28
C ALA A 168 1.29 -4.02 -18.00
N TYR A 169 0.03 -3.62 -17.83
CA TYR A 169 -1.07 -4.56 -17.66
C TYR A 169 -1.19 -5.54 -18.83
N LEU A 170 -1.08 -5.04 -20.07
CA LEU A 170 -1.14 -5.87 -21.28
C LEU A 170 0.05 -6.83 -21.42
N ARG A 171 1.22 -6.50 -20.83
CA ARG A 171 2.41 -7.36 -20.83
C ARG A 171 2.32 -8.48 -19.79
N ASP A 172 1.61 -8.28 -18.69
CA ASP A 172 1.41 -9.32 -17.68
C ASP A 172 0.18 -10.17 -18.01
N HIS A 173 0.41 -11.31 -18.65
CA HIS A 173 -0.63 -12.26 -19.04
C HIS A 173 -1.50 -12.75 -17.86
N PHE A 174 -1.02 -12.64 -16.62
CA PHE A 174 -1.71 -13.08 -15.41
C PHE A 174 -2.16 -11.92 -14.53
N ALA A 175 -2.13 -10.67 -15.02
CA ALA A 175 -2.45 -9.48 -14.23
C ALA A 175 -3.84 -9.59 -13.57
N GLN A 176 -4.84 -10.05 -14.31
CA GLN A 176 -6.21 -10.18 -13.82
C GLN A 176 -6.32 -11.25 -12.72
N GLU A 177 -5.76 -12.44 -12.95
CA GLU A 177 -5.79 -13.57 -12.01
C GLU A 177 -5.05 -13.23 -10.71
N LYS A 178 -3.83 -12.67 -10.82
CA LYS A 178 -3.04 -12.22 -9.67
C LYS A 178 -3.78 -11.17 -8.85
N THR A 179 -4.45 -10.22 -9.52
CA THR A 179 -5.20 -9.17 -8.83
C THR A 179 -6.41 -9.73 -8.10
N LEU A 180 -7.14 -10.67 -8.71
CA LEU A 180 -8.26 -11.34 -8.06
C LEU A 180 -7.80 -12.14 -6.83
N ALA A 181 -6.74 -12.93 -6.95
CA ALA A 181 -6.15 -13.67 -5.83
C ALA A 181 -5.72 -12.74 -4.68
N ARG A 182 -5.12 -11.58 -5.01
CA ARG A 182 -4.76 -10.55 -4.02
C ARG A 182 -6.00 -9.98 -3.33
N LEU A 183 -7.05 -9.67 -4.09
CA LEU A 183 -8.30 -9.11 -3.53
C LEU A 183 -8.96 -10.11 -2.58
N GLU A 184 -8.98 -11.39 -2.93
CA GLU A 184 -9.47 -12.47 -2.07
C GLU A 184 -8.66 -12.57 -0.77
N GLU A 185 -7.33 -12.60 -0.84
CA GLU A 185 -6.47 -12.63 0.37
C GLU A 185 -6.66 -11.37 1.24
N LEU A 186 -6.86 -10.21 0.61
CA LEU A 186 -7.12 -8.95 1.31
C LEU A 186 -8.47 -8.96 2.04
N GLU A 187 -9.51 -9.53 1.43
CA GLU A 187 -10.83 -9.68 2.08
C GLU A 187 -10.74 -10.62 3.28
N LEU A 188 -10.12 -11.80 3.11
CA LEU A 188 -9.87 -12.74 4.20
C LEU A 188 -9.08 -12.08 5.35
N SER A 189 -8.06 -11.28 5.03
CA SER A 189 -7.27 -10.55 6.03
C SER A 189 -8.08 -9.49 6.77
N LYS A 190 -8.95 -8.75 6.08
CA LYS A 190 -9.84 -7.75 6.70
C LYS A 190 -10.90 -8.38 7.58
N GLU A 191 -11.38 -9.58 7.24
CA GLU A 191 -12.31 -10.34 8.08
C GLU A 191 -11.62 -10.86 9.34
N ALA A 192 -10.40 -11.38 9.21
CA ALA A 192 -9.57 -11.79 10.34
C ALA A 192 -9.26 -10.61 11.29
N ASP A 193 -8.99 -9.41 10.78
CA ASP A 193 -8.75 -8.19 11.58
C ASP A 193 -9.99 -7.79 12.42
N LYS A 194 -11.22 -8.04 11.93
CA LYS A 194 -12.45 -7.73 12.67
C LYS A 194 -12.75 -8.72 13.80
N GLY A 195 -12.27 -9.96 13.68
CA GLY A 195 -12.58 -11.06 14.61
C GLY A 195 -11.42 -11.49 15.51
N SER A 196 -10.24 -10.89 15.37
CA SER A 196 -9.06 -11.33 16.11
C SER A 196 -8.93 -10.61 17.45
N ASP A 197 -8.87 -11.40 18.53
CA ASP A 197 -8.17 -11.02 19.77
C ASP A 197 -6.67 -10.97 19.46
N LEU A 198 -6.24 -9.98 18.67
CA LEU A 198 -4.80 -9.74 18.49
C LEU A 198 -4.20 -9.46 19.86
N ASP A 199 -3.25 -10.29 20.27
CA ASP A 199 -2.50 -10.11 21.51
C ASP A 199 -1.88 -8.71 21.53
N LEU A 200 -2.52 -7.81 22.27
CA LEU A 200 -2.06 -6.44 22.43
C LEU A 200 -0.69 -6.48 23.12
N PRO A 201 0.35 -5.90 22.50
CA PRO A 201 1.63 -5.76 23.16
C PRO A 201 1.46 -5.02 24.49
N LEU A 202 1.88 -5.65 25.59
CA LEU A 202 2.01 -4.96 26.86
C LEU A 202 2.94 -3.76 26.70
N GLY A 203 2.69 -2.71 27.49
CA GLY A 203 3.51 -1.50 27.43
C GLY A 203 4.99 -1.80 27.68
N LEU A 204 5.88 -1.08 26.99
CA LEU A 204 7.33 -1.22 27.16
C LEU A 204 7.73 -0.61 28.51
N THR A 205 7.94 -1.43 29.54
CA THR A 205 8.31 -0.95 30.89
C THR A 205 9.82 -0.82 31.10
N SER A 206 10.63 -1.54 30.32
CA SER A 206 12.10 -1.54 30.42
C SER A 206 12.75 -1.80 29.06
N MET A 207 13.84 -1.09 28.75
CA MET A 207 14.61 -1.31 27.51
C MET A 207 15.24 -2.71 27.45
N LYS A 208 15.43 -3.37 28.60
CA LYS A 208 15.90 -4.76 28.67
C LYS A 208 14.89 -5.76 28.08
N GLN A 209 13.61 -5.37 28.01
CA GLN A 209 12.52 -6.17 27.43
C GLN A 209 12.19 -5.76 26.00
N PHE A 210 13.02 -4.92 25.37
CA PHE A 210 12.70 -4.36 24.05
C PHE A 210 12.56 -5.43 22.97
N ILE A 211 13.48 -6.40 22.86
CA ILE A 211 13.41 -7.45 21.82
C ILE A 211 12.09 -8.24 21.86
N PRO A 212 11.68 -8.85 22.99
CA PRO A 212 10.40 -9.56 23.03
C PRO A 212 9.19 -8.61 22.88
N TRP A 213 9.32 -7.34 23.26
CA TRP A 213 8.29 -6.33 22.99
C TRP A 213 8.19 -6.02 21.50
N GLU A 214 9.31 -5.81 20.81
CA GLU A 214 9.40 -5.55 19.38
C GLU A 214 8.78 -6.68 18.56
N GLU A 215 9.04 -7.94 18.90
CA GLU A 215 8.42 -9.08 18.20
C GLU A 215 6.90 -9.09 18.34
N ARG A 216 6.36 -8.79 19.53
CA ARG A 216 4.91 -8.63 19.73
C ARG A 216 4.35 -7.45 18.93
N VAL A 217 5.05 -6.33 18.92
CA VAL A 217 4.67 -5.13 18.14
C VAL A 217 4.62 -5.45 16.64
N LYS A 218 5.64 -6.11 16.11
CA LYS A 218 5.70 -6.52 14.71
C LYS A 218 4.60 -7.53 14.37
N SER A 219 4.36 -8.50 15.24
CA SER A 219 3.27 -9.47 15.08
C SER A 219 1.90 -8.79 15.05
N TYR A 220 1.66 -7.84 15.96
CA TYR A 220 0.42 -7.07 15.99
C TYR A 220 0.22 -6.26 14.71
N PHE A 221 1.23 -5.49 14.28
CA PHE A 221 1.11 -4.73 13.03
C PHE A 221 1.06 -5.61 11.78
N ARG A 222 1.54 -6.86 11.85
CA ARG A 222 1.34 -7.86 10.79
C ARG A 222 -0.15 -8.15 10.56
N GLY A 223 -0.94 -8.23 11.62
CA GLY A 223 -2.37 -8.53 11.56
C GLY A 223 -3.26 -7.36 11.09
N ILE A 224 -2.80 -6.12 11.21
CA ILE A 224 -3.65 -4.94 10.92
C ILE A 224 -3.45 -4.44 9.50
N ILE A 225 -4.56 -4.32 8.77
CA ILE A 225 -4.56 -3.74 7.43
C ILE A 225 -4.66 -2.21 7.48
N GLY A 226 -3.73 -1.56 6.79
CA GLY A 226 -3.63 -0.10 6.65
C GLY A 226 -4.39 0.47 5.47
N CYS A 227 -4.26 1.78 5.28
CA CYS A 227 -4.79 2.52 4.13
C CYS A 227 -4.18 2.05 2.81
N ALA A 228 -2.93 1.58 2.84
CA ALA A 228 -2.25 0.99 1.68
C ALA A 228 -2.77 -0.40 1.26
N GLN A 229 -3.87 -0.89 1.87
CA GLN A 229 -4.39 -2.25 1.65
C GLN A 229 -3.35 -3.36 1.88
N THR A 230 -2.41 -3.13 2.79
CA THR A 230 -1.43 -4.11 3.26
C THR A 230 -1.26 -3.98 4.77
N SER A 231 -0.54 -4.91 5.37
CA SER A 231 -0.23 -4.90 6.80
C SER A 231 0.55 -3.65 7.18
N LEU A 232 0.17 -2.98 8.28
CA LEU A 232 0.87 -1.82 8.85
C LEU A 232 2.34 -2.09 9.19
N LEU A 233 2.77 -3.35 9.26
CA LEU A 233 4.17 -3.73 9.46
C LEU A 233 5.09 -3.13 8.38
N TYR A 234 4.58 -2.84 7.17
CA TYR A 234 5.37 -2.19 6.11
C TYR A 234 6.01 -0.87 6.57
N VAL A 235 5.32 -0.10 7.43
CA VAL A 235 5.84 1.16 7.99
C VAL A 235 7.12 0.93 8.79
N LEU A 236 7.22 -0.22 9.46
CA LEU A 236 8.35 -0.63 10.29
C LEU A 236 9.31 -1.59 9.55
N ARG A 237 9.24 -1.67 8.21
CA ARG A 237 10.19 -2.46 7.40
C ARG A 237 11.63 -2.05 7.69
N ASP A 238 12.56 -3.01 7.83
CA ASP A 238 13.97 -2.73 8.14
C ASP A 238 14.55 -1.62 7.22
N PRO A 239 15.23 -0.58 7.74
CA PRO A 239 15.84 0.47 6.93
C PRO A 239 16.86 -0.04 5.92
N LYS A 240 17.58 -1.12 6.24
CA LYS A 240 18.50 -1.80 5.31
C LYS A 240 17.77 -2.43 4.12
N LEU A 241 16.49 -2.73 4.31
CA LEU A 241 15.57 -3.24 3.29
C LEU A 241 14.60 -2.15 2.81
N ALA A 242 14.90 -0.86 3.01
CA ALA A 242 13.98 0.21 2.60
C ALA A 242 13.84 0.25 1.06
N ALA A 243 14.97 0.11 0.34
CA ALA A 243 14.97 -0.01 -1.11
C ALA A 243 14.39 -1.37 -1.53
N VAL A 244 13.47 -1.34 -2.48
CA VAL A 244 12.86 -2.52 -3.09
C VAL A 244 13.52 -2.73 -4.44
N THR A 245 14.16 -3.87 -4.64
CA THR A 245 14.82 -4.22 -5.91
C THR A 245 13.79 -4.68 -6.95
N ASP A 246 14.14 -4.60 -8.24
CA ASP A 246 13.28 -5.10 -9.32
C ASP A 246 12.99 -6.60 -9.17
N ARG A 247 13.94 -7.37 -8.64
CA ARG A 247 13.77 -8.79 -8.32
C ARG A 247 12.64 -9.02 -7.32
N GLU A 248 12.62 -8.22 -6.25
CA GLU A 248 11.58 -8.30 -5.22
C GLU A 248 10.23 -7.82 -5.75
N ARG A 249 10.22 -6.78 -6.59
CA ARG A 249 8.99 -6.31 -7.28
C ARG A 249 8.40 -7.39 -8.18
N ASN A 250 9.24 -8.18 -8.83
CA ASN A 250 8.82 -9.33 -9.65
C ASN A 250 8.39 -10.54 -8.81
N GLY A 251 8.40 -10.44 -7.48
CA GLY A 251 7.90 -11.46 -6.56
C GLY A 251 8.94 -12.48 -6.11
N THR A 252 10.19 -12.38 -6.54
CA THR A 252 11.25 -13.33 -6.19
C THR A 252 11.91 -12.98 -4.84
N VAL A 253 11.98 -13.94 -3.93
CA VAL A 253 12.55 -13.87 -2.58
C VAL A 253 13.61 -14.93 -2.34
N GLY A 254 14.84 -14.67 -2.75
CA GLY A 254 15.94 -15.61 -2.51
C GLY A 254 16.86 -15.66 -3.71
N ASP A 255 17.63 -16.73 -3.85
CA ASP A 255 18.58 -16.90 -4.94
C ASP A 255 18.00 -17.65 -6.12
N ARG A 256 16.90 -18.41 -5.93
CA ARG A 256 16.31 -19.23 -6.98
C ARG A 256 15.08 -18.56 -7.61
N PRO A 257 14.80 -18.79 -8.90
CA PRO A 257 13.63 -18.20 -9.58
C PRO A 257 12.27 -18.61 -8.99
N GLN A 258 12.20 -19.79 -8.37
CA GLN A 258 10.99 -20.33 -7.74
C GLN A 258 10.77 -19.85 -6.31
N ASP A 259 11.75 -19.16 -5.72
CA ASP A 259 11.59 -18.64 -4.37
C ASP A 259 10.68 -17.40 -4.49
N MET A 260 9.38 -17.58 -4.21
CA MET A 260 8.35 -16.54 -4.32
C MET A 260 7.77 -16.24 -2.93
N TYR A 261 7.22 -15.03 -2.74
CA TYR A 261 6.53 -14.69 -1.50
C TYR A 261 5.40 -15.70 -1.25
N LYS A 262 5.21 -16.08 0.03
CA LYS A 262 4.18 -17.06 0.39
C LYS A 262 2.77 -16.50 0.28
N SER A 263 2.64 -15.18 0.39
CA SER A 263 1.36 -14.49 0.36
C SER A 263 1.48 -13.06 -0.19
N TRP A 264 0.37 -12.50 -0.66
CA TRP A 264 0.29 -11.11 -1.11
C TRP A 264 0.53 -10.13 0.05
N LEU A 265 0.21 -10.52 1.28
CA LEU A 265 0.50 -9.70 2.46
C LEU A 265 2.01 -9.54 2.67
N GLU A 266 2.79 -10.63 2.60
CA GLU A 266 4.25 -10.57 2.71
C GLU A 266 4.88 -9.73 1.59
N TYR A 267 4.42 -9.94 0.36
CA TYR A 267 4.83 -9.14 -0.79
C TYR A 267 4.49 -7.66 -0.58
N GLY A 268 3.28 -7.36 -0.13
CA GLY A 268 2.83 -5.99 0.18
C GLY A 268 3.69 -5.31 1.26
N ILE A 269 4.00 -6.00 2.36
CA ILE A 269 4.90 -5.48 3.40
C ILE A 269 6.26 -5.11 2.80
N ARG A 270 6.79 -5.96 1.92
CA ARG A 270 8.12 -5.79 1.35
C ARG A 270 8.20 -4.72 0.26
N CYS A 271 7.15 -4.58 -0.54
CA CYS A 271 7.18 -3.77 -1.77
C CYS A 271 6.48 -2.42 -1.67
N THR A 272 5.55 -2.22 -0.71
CA THR A 272 4.83 -0.94 -0.57
C THR A 272 5.81 0.22 -0.36
N VAL A 273 5.61 1.33 -1.08
CA VAL A 273 6.47 2.51 -0.99
C VAL A 273 6.28 3.23 0.34
N LEU A 274 7.39 3.72 0.90
CA LEU A 274 7.44 4.44 2.18
C LEU A 274 7.28 5.95 1.98
N GLU A 275 6.36 6.34 1.10
CA GLU A 275 6.08 7.74 0.74
C GLU A 275 4.63 7.92 0.30
N GLY A 276 4.20 9.17 0.06
CA GLY A 276 2.85 9.47 -0.42
C GLY A 276 1.78 9.55 0.68
N ALA A 277 0.52 9.67 0.25
CA ALA A 277 -0.59 9.91 1.16
C ALA A 277 -0.92 8.69 2.05
N HIS A 278 -0.91 7.48 1.48
CA HIS A 278 -1.15 6.23 2.21
C HIS A 278 -0.12 6.04 3.33
N TYR A 279 1.17 6.22 3.02
CA TYR A 279 2.24 6.11 4.02
C TYR A 279 2.10 7.13 5.14
N ARG A 280 1.80 8.40 4.84
CA ARG A 280 1.62 9.42 5.90
C ARG A 280 0.48 9.07 6.85
N ILE A 281 -0.64 8.56 6.33
CA ILE A 281 -1.80 8.15 7.14
C ILE A 281 -1.43 6.94 8.01
N ASP A 282 -0.83 5.91 7.41
CA ASP A 282 -0.45 4.69 8.11
C ASP A 282 0.67 4.94 9.13
N ASN A 283 1.70 5.72 8.80
CA ASN A 283 2.76 6.10 9.72
C ASN A 283 2.21 6.87 10.93
N ALA A 284 1.30 7.82 10.71
CA ALA A 284 0.64 8.52 11.82
C ALA A 284 -0.22 7.58 12.69
N ARG A 285 -0.88 6.58 12.09
CA ARG A 285 -1.65 5.56 12.81
C ARG A 285 -0.74 4.67 13.67
N VAL A 286 0.35 4.16 13.10
CA VAL A 286 1.37 3.38 13.80
C VAL A 286 1.97 4.20 14.94
N TRP A 287 2.24 5.48 14.73
CA TRP A 287 2.78 6.37 15.77
C TRP A 287 1.84 6.48 16.96
N ARG A 288 0.53 6.69 16.73
CA ARG A 288 -0.46 6.78 17.82
C ARG A 288 -0.48 5.49 18.65
N ILE A 289 -0.52 4.34 17.99
CA ILE A 289 -0.55 3.04 18.66
C ILE A 289 0.72 2.84 19.49
N LEU A 290 1.90 3.03 18.89
CA LEU A 290 3.18 2.92 19.59
C LEU A 290 3.28 3.89 20.77
N SER A 291 2.79 5.13 20.63
CA SER A 291 2.89 6.16 21.66
C SER A 291 2.15 5.76 22.94
N LEU A 292 1.02 5.04 22.81
CA LEU A 292 0.26 4.53 23.94
C LEU A 292 1.03 3.43 24.68
N TRP A 293 1.68 2.53 23.96
CA TRP A 293 2.41 1.41 24.58
C TRP A 293 3.72 1.82 25.24
N VAL A 294 4.30 2.96 24.88
CA VAL A 294 5.52 3.44 25.52
C VAL A 294 5.29 4.60 26.49
N ALA A 295 4.03 5.07 26.65
CA ALA A 295 3.69 6.27 27.42
C ALA A 295 4.19 6.25 28.87
N SER A 296 4.21 5.07 29.49
CA SER A 296 4.58 4.87 30.90
C SER A 296 5.99 4.32 31.09
N GLY A 297 6.79 4.21 30.03
CA GLY A 297 8.10 3.56 30.08
C GLY A 297 9.21 4.31 29.38
N PRO A 298 10.39 3.67 29.23
CA PRO A 298 11.59 4.34 28.71
C PRO A 298 11.46 4.75 27.24
N GLY A 299 10.53 4.16 26.48
CA GLY A 299 10.26 4.54 25.10
C GLY A 299 9.61 5.92 24.94
N LYS A 300 9.01 6.47 26.01
CA LYS A 300 8.29 7.76 25.98
C LYS A 300 9.16 8.88 25.40
N THR A 301 10.41 8.99 25.83
CA THR A 301 11.32 10.08 25.42
C THR A 301 11.56 10.12 23.92
N TYR A 302 11.46 8.98 23.23
CA TYR A 302 11.62 8.87 21.78
C TYR A 302 10.34 9.18 21.00
N MET A 303 9.17 9.09 21.64
CA MET A 303 7.87 9.33 21.01
C MET A 303 7.35 10.77 21.20
N VAL A 304 8.03 11.60 21.99
CA VAL A 304 7.65 13.01 22.26
C VAL A 304 7.90 13.95 21.07
N SER A 305 8.47 13.46 19.96
CA SER A 305 8.72 14.29 18.77
C SER A 305 7.42 14.82 18.15
N ARG A 306 7.43 16.09 17.70
CA ARG A 306 6.29 16.76 17.06
C ARG A 306 5.94 16.21 15.66
N THR A 307 6.75 15.33 15.11
CA THR A 307 6.66 14.89 13.71
C THR A 307 5.68 13.74 13.48
N HIS A 308 5.12 13.14 14.54
CA HIS A 308 4.26 11.94 14.46
C HIS A 308 4.86 10.83 13.58
N ASP A 309 6.19 10.73 13.55
CA ASP A 309 6.91 9.83 12.67
C ASP A 309 7.24 8.51 13.39
N ALA A 310 6.35 7.53 13.21
CA ALA A 310 6.48 6.24 13.89
C ALA A 310 7.77 5.53 13.50
N ARG A 311 8.06 5.49 12.20
CA ARG A 311 9.23 4.80 11.65
C ARG A 311 10.51 5.31 12.27
N THR A 312 10.74 6.62 12.22
CA THR A 312 11.97 7.21 12.77
C THR A 312 12.07 6.99 14.28
N ASN A 313 10.97 7.20 15.02
CA ASN A 313 10.98 7.03 16.47
C ASN A 313 11.19 5.57 16.88
N PHE A 314 10.57 4.62 16.18
CA PHE A 314 10.73 3.19 16.40
C PHE A 314 12.19 2.77 16.22
N PHE A 315 12.82 3.13 15.10
CA PHE A 315 14.22 2.77 14.86
C PHE A 315 15.21 3.47 15.79
N ASN A 316 14.88 4.67 16.29
CA ASN A 316 15.66 5.29 17.36
C ASN A 316 15.62 4.47 18.65
N MET A 317 14.44 3.96 19.04
CA MET A 317 14.33 3.05 20.19
C MET A 317 15.07 1.74 19.95
N THR A 318 14.91 1.13 18.76
CA THR A 318 15.64 -0.07 18.36
C THR A 318 17.14 0.15 18.47
N ARG A 319 17.67 1.26 17.94
CA ARG A 319 19.10 1.56 18.02
C ARG A 319 19.63 1.50 19.46
N ILE A 320 18.95 2.17 20.41
CA ILE A 320 19.35 2.19 21.82
C ILE A 320 19.18 0.81 22.48
N ALA A 321 18.11 0.09 22.16
CA ALA A 321 17.89 -1.25 22.69
C ALA A 321 19.03 -2.22 22.32
N TYR A 322 19.55 -2.08 21.10
CA TYR A 322 20.63 -2.91 20.58
C TYR A 322 22.04 -2.32 20.79
N GLU A 323 22.16 -1.17 21.48
CA GLU A 323 23.48 -0.63 21.87
C GLU A 323 24.21 -1.60 22.82
N SER A 324 25.54 -1.68 22.67
CA SER A 324 26.38 -2.66 23.38
C SER A 324 26.27 -2.58 24.91
N SER A 325 26.04 -1.38 25.46
CA SER A 325 25.85 -1.18 26.90
C SER A 325 24.57 -1.84 27.41
N ASN A 326 23.44 -1.68 26.70
CA ASN A 326 22.19 -2.34 27.06
C ASN A 326 22.29 -3.86 26.87
N LYS A 327 22.89 -4.31 25.76
CA LYS A 327 23.19 -5.74 25.52
C LYS A 327 23.97 -6.34 26.68
N TYR A 328 25.09 -5.71 27.07
CA TYR A 328 25.93 -6.17 28.19
C TYR A 328 25.13 -6.28 29.49
N GLN A 329 24.36 -5.24 29.82
CA GLN A 329 23.52 -5.27 31.03
C GLN A 329 22.48 -6.39 30.97
N VAL A 330 21.79 -6.60 29.83
CA VAL A 330 20.81 -7.69 29.71
C VAL A 330 21.47 -9.04 29.97
N VAL A 331 22.59 -9.30 29.29
CA VAL A 331 23.35 -10.55 29.41
C VAL A 331 23.85 -10.76 30.85
N GLU A 332 24.45 -9.74 31.46
CA GLU A 332 24.94 -9.79 32.85
C GLU A 332 23.81 -10.08 33.85
N ASN A 333 22.65 -9.43 33.70
CA ASN A 333 21.49 -9.70 34.55
C ASN A 333 20.97 -11.14 34.41
N LYS A 334 21.04 -11.72 33.21
CA LYS A 334 20.66 -13.12 32.99
C LYS A 334 21.67 -14.09 33.59
N TYR A 335 22.96 -13.82 33.47
CA TYR A 335 23.98 -14.59 34.18
C TYR A 335 23.83 -14.52 35.69
N ALA A 336 23.62 -13.34 36.25
CA ALA A 336 23.40 -13.16 37.68
C ALA A 336 22.14 -13.91 38.16
N TRP A 337 21.05 -13.89 37.36
CA TRP A 337 19.85 -14.66 37.66
C TRP A 337 20.12 -16.17 37.64
N MET A 338 20.81 -16.70 36.62
CA MET A 338 21.14 -18.14 36.55
C MET A 338 22.01 -18.60 37.71
N GLN A 339 22.88 -17.73 38.23
CA GLN A 339 23.74 -18.03 39.39
C GLN A 339 22.99 -17.99 40.73
N SER A 340 21.89 -17.24 40.82
CA SER A 340 21.15 -17.02 42.09
C SER A 340 19.81 -17.74 42.15
N THR A 341 19.26 -18.17 41.01
CA THR A 341 18.01 -18.92 40.95
C THR A 341 18.19 -20.31 41.55
N THR A 342 17.19 -20.77 42.30
CA THR A 342 17.21 -22.10 42.91
C THR A 342 15.79 -22.62 43.06
N TYR A 343 15.55 -23.84 42.59
CA TYR A 343 14.33 -24.59 42.87
C TYR A 343 14.54 -25.48 44.09
N LYS A 344 13.62 -25.42 45.07
CA LYS A 344 13.71 -26.13 46.36
C LYS A 344 12.54 -27.08 46.60
N GLY A 345 11.78 -27.40 45.56
CA GLY A 345 10.47 -28.03 45.66
C GLY A 345 9.33 -27.06 45.32
N ASP A 346 8.15 -27.61 45.07
CA ASP A 346 6.97 -26.83 44.68
C ASP A 346 6.46 -25.98 45.86
N ASP A 347 6.15 -24.72 45.59
CA ASP A 347 5.43 -23.85 46.51
C ASP A 347 4.16 -23.25 45.88
N LYS A 348 3.40 -22.50 46.67
CA LYS A 348 2.11 -21.91 46.25
C LYS A 348 2.21 -21.01 45.01
N PHE A 349 3.37 -20.40 44.75
CA PHE A 349 3.60 -19.41 43.70
C PHE A 349 4.63 -19.85 42.66
N TYR A 350 5.46 -20.85 42.97
CA TYR A 350 6.59 -21.30 42.18
C TYR A 350 6.60 -22.83 42.06
N SER A 351 6.31 -23.32 40.85
CA SER A 351 6.36 -24.75 40.53
C SER A 351 7.60 -25.10 39.71
N PHE A 352 7.94 -26.39 39.64
CA PHE A 352 9.00 -26.88 38.76
C PHE A 352 8.82 -26.44 37.31
N GLU A 353 7.61 -26.51 36.77
CA GLU A 353 7.29 -26.06 35.42
C GLU A 353 7.58 -24.56 35.21
N LYS A 354 7.26 -23.71 36.20
CA LYS A 354 7.61 -22.28 36.15
C LYS A 354 9.11 -22.08 36.19
N HIS A 355 9.85 -22.90 36.94
CA HIS A 355 11.30 -22.85 36.98
C HIS A 355 11.94 -23.22 35.63
N VAL A 356 11.52 -24.35 35.05
CA VAL A 356 11.95 -24.78 33.71
C VAL A 356 11.63 -23.71 32.66
N LYS A 357 10.42 -23.15 32.70
CA LYS A 357 10.02 -22.08 31.80
C LYS A 357 10.91 -20.84 31.94
N ALA A 358 11.26 -20.43 33.17
CA ALA A 358 12.14 -19.28 33.38
C ALA A 358 13.56 -19.52 32.85
N TRP A 359 14.07 -20.74 32.93
CA TRP A 359 15.34 -21.15 32.33
C TRP A 359 15.27 -21.14 30.80
N PHE A 360 14.22 -21.72 30.21
CA PHE A 360 14.00 -21.71 28.76
C PHE A 360 13.89 -20.27 28.21
N ASP A 361 13.11 -19.41 28.87
CA ASP A 361 13.00 -17.99 28.50
C ASP A 361 14.36 -17.27 28.61
N THR A 362 15.21 -17.68 29.56
CA THR A 362 16.58 -17.15 29.72
C THR A 362 17.53 -17.63 28.62
N GLU A 363 17.47 -18.91 28.25
CA GLU A 363 18.19 -19.46 27.09
C GLU A 363 17.84 -18.71 25.81
N GLN A 364 16.54 -18.54 25.53
CA GLN A 364 16.10 -17.81 24.33
C GLN A 364 16.66 -16.40 24.28
N ILE A 365 16.65 -15.68 25.40
CA ILE A 365 17.24 -14.32 25.47
C ILE A 365 18.74 -14.37 25.23
N LEU A 366 19.49 -15.28 25.88
CA LEU A 366 20.94 -15.36 25.71
C LEU A 366 21.34 -15.74 24.27
N CYS A 367 20.59 -16.64 23.63
CA CYS A 367 20.75 -16.97 22.21
C CYS A 367 20.50 -15.74 21.31
N GLN A 368 19.47 -14.93 21.57
CA GLN A 368 19.20 -13.70 20.82
C GLN A 368 20.37 -12.69 20.88
N TYR A 369 21.18 -12.74 21.94
CA TYR A 369 22.34 -11.87 22.12
C TYR A 369 23.68 -12.55 21.81
N ASP A 370 23.70 -13.74 21.22
CA ASP A 370 24.90 -14.54 20.96
C ASP A 370 25.77 -14.73 22.23
N ALA A 371 25.11 -14.95 23.37
CA ALA A 371 25.74 -15.03 24.70
C ALA A 371 25.35 -16.32 25.43
N TYR A 372 25.16 -17.42 24.68
CA TYR A 372 24.81 -18.70 25.27
C TYR A 372 26.00 -19.30 26.05
N PRO A 373 25.84 -19.72 27.32
CA PRO A 373 26.94 -20.30 28.07
C PRO A 373 27.16 -21.77 27.74
N GLU A 374 28.43 -22.17 27.61
CA GLU A 374 28.82 -23.57 27.38
C GLU A 374 28.33 -24.53 28.48
N ARG A 375 28.17 -24.03 29.72
CA ARG A 375 27.76 -24.83 30.88
C ARG A 375 26.27 -24.64 31.25
N PHE A 376 25.43 -24.20 30.31
CA PHE A 376 24.02 -23.90 30.59
C PHE A 376 23.29 -25.05 31.28
N VAL A 377 23.37 -26.26 30.72
CA VAL A 377 22.71 -27.45 31.28
C VAL A 377 23.22 -27.76 32.69
N THR A 378 24.53 -27.68 32.92
CA THR A 378 25.12 -27.89 34.25
C THR A 378 24.63 -26.85 35.26
N MET A 379 24.53 -25.57 34.86
CA MET A 379 24.01 -24.52 35.72
C MET A 379 22.52 -24.74 36.05
N PHE A 380 21.72 -25.19 35.06
CA PHE A 380 20.32 -25.56 35.29
C PHE A 380 20.20 -26.70 36.30
N LEU A 381 20.92 -27.81 36.09
CA LEU A 381 20.90 -28.95 37.00
C LEU A 381 21.32 -28.56 38.43
N ASN A 382 22.37 -27.74 38.56
CA ASN A 382 22.83 -27.25 39.86
C ASN A 382 21.85 -26.30 40.55
N SER A 383 20.92 -25.69 39.81
CA SER A 383 19.88 -24.83 40.39
C SER A 383 18.72 -25.63 41.00
N ILE A 384 18.66 -26.95 40.79
CA ILE A 384 17.67 -27.84 41.38
C ILE A 384 18.24 -28.41 42.69
N THR A 385 17.66 -28.01 43.81
CA THR A 385 18.08 -28.41 45.17
C THR A 385 16.93 -29.03 45.96
N ASP A 386 15.96 -29.61 45.26
CA ASP A 386 14.80 -30.25 45.86
C ASP A 386 15.25 -31.41 46.79
N PRO A 387 14.99 -31.33 48.11
CA PRO A 387 15.36 -32.38 49.06
C PRO A 387 14.75 -33.73 48.72
N CYS A 388 13.61 -33.77 48.02
CA CYS A 388 12.93 -35.00 47.62
C CYS A 388 13.67 -35.77 46.52
N LEU A 389 14.64 -35.16 45.83
CA LEU A 389 15.45 -35.80 44.78
C LEU A 389 16.76 -36.41 45.33
N ASN A 390 17.12 -36.12 46.58
CA ASN A 390 18.37 -36.56 47.21
C ASN A 390 18.21 -37.80 48.11
N ASN A 391 17.10 -38.54 47.99
CA ASN A 391 16.84 -39.81 48.71
C ASN A 391 16.80 -41.01 47.77
#